data_AF-A0A6M7UWF8-F1
#
_entry.id   AF-A0A6M7UWF8-F1
#
_cell.length_a   1.000
_cell.length_b   1.000
_cell.length_c   1.000
_cell.angle_alpha   90.00
_cell.angle_beta   90.00
_cell.angle_gamma   90.00
#
_symmetry.space_group_name_H-M   'P 1'
#
loop_
_entity.id
_entity.type
_entity.pdbx_description
1 polymer ?
#
loop_
_entity_poly.entity_id
_entity_poly.type
_entity_poly.pdbx_seq_one_letter_code
_entity_poly.pdbx_strand_id
1 'polypeptide(L)' 'MPDQNALIRAAIGRLLSEKTGMAVISMRESITELLAITGATIAVETLQDMLLEMAEMRGMMVALDV' A
#
# COMPACT_ATOMS: atom_id res chain seq x y z
N MET A 1 5.87 16.16 -14.87
CA MET A 1 6.68 15.31 -13.98
C MET A 1 5.79 14.15 -13.57
N PRO A 2 6.23 12.89 -13.56
CA PRO A 2 5.38 11.82 -13.03
C PRO A 2 5.18 12.11 -11.54
N ASP A 3 3.92 12.31 -11.15
CA ASP A 3 3.56 12.44 -9.75
C ASP A 3 4.04 11.19 -9.01
N GLN A 4 4.99 11.36 -8.08
CA GLN A 4 5.46 10.28 -7.22
C GLN A 4 4.28 9.62 -6.49
N ASN A 5 3.24 10.41 -6.19
CA ASN A 5 1.97 9.95 -5.65
C ASN A 5 1.21 9.00 -6.60
N ALA A 6 1.22 9.27 -7.91
CA ALA A 6 0.60 8.41 -8.91
C ALA A 6 1.36 7.07 -9.05
N LEU A 7 2.70 7.09 -8.98
CA LEU A 7 3.52 5.89 -8.97
C LEU A 7 3.22 5.01 -7.73
N ILE A 8 3.09 5.64 -6.57
CA ILE A 8 2.73 4.95 -5.32
C ILE A 8 1.33 4.36 -5.39
N ARG A 9 0.33 5.12 -5.86
CA ARG A 9 -1.05 4.60 -6.04
C ARG A 9 -1.07 3.41 -7.01
N ALA A 10 -0.27 3.45 -8.06
CA ALA A 10 -0.13 2.33 -8.99
C ALA A 10 0.51 1.10 -8.32
N ALA A 11 1.57 1.30 -7.53
CA ALA A 11 2.24 0.24 -6.78
C ALA A 11 1.32 -0.39 -5.71
N ILE A 12 0.59 0.44 -4.95
CA ILE A 12 -0.43 -0.02 -3.98
C ILE A 12 -1.54 -0.78 -4.70
N GLY A 13 -2.06 -0.23 -5.80
CA GLY A 13 -3.08 -0.90 -6.60
C GLY A 13 -2.63 -2.28 -7.10
N ARG A 14 -1.35 -2.39 -7.51
CA ARG A 14 -0.75 -3.66 -7.90
C ARG A 14 -0.61 -4.63 -6.71
N LEU A 15 -0.07 -4.18 -5.58
CA LEU A 15 0.09 -4.99 -4.38
C LEU A 15 -1.26 -5.54 -3.89
N LEU A 16 -2.28 -4.69 -3.79
CA LEU A 16 -3.64 -5.12 -3.43
C LEU A 16 -4.22 -6.07 -4.47
N SER A 17 -3.89 -5.89 -5.76
CA SER A 17 -4.32 -6.82 -6.81
C SER A 17 -3.64 -8.19 -6.69
N GLU A 18 -2.35 -8.23 -6.37
CA GLU A 18 -1.59 -9.47 -6.15
C GLU A 18 -2.05 -10.22 -4.89
N LYS A 19 -2.52 -9.48 -3.88
CA LYS A 19 -3.12 -10.01 -2.66
C LYS A 19 -4.65 -10.20 -2.78
N THR A 20 -5.23 -10.03 -3.98
CA THR A 20 -6.68 -10.22 -4.21
C THR A 20 -7.08 -11.65 -3.86
N GLY A 21 -7.94 -11.79 -2.86
CA GLY A 21 -8.34 -13.08 -2.30
C GLY A 21 -7.95 -13.24 -0.82
N MET A 22 -7.06 -12.39 -0.31
CA MET A 22 -6.84 -12.25 1.12
C MET A 22 -7.76 -11.17 1.69
N ALA A 23 -8.63 -11.55 2.63
CA ALA A 23 -9.52 -10.61 3.30
C ALA A 23 -8.76 -9.62 4.20
N VAL A 24 -7.55 -9.99 4.63
CA VAL A 24 -6.70 -9.19 5.52
C VAL A 24 -5.26 -9.19 4.99
N ILE A 25 -4.64 -8.01 4.94
CA ILE A 25 -3.21 -7.83 4.62
C ILE A 25 -2.47 -7.17 5.79
N SER A 26 -1.21 -7.54 6.04
CA SER A 26 -0.41 -6.90 7.10
C SER A 26 0.12 -5.55 6.64
N MET A 27 -0.05 -4.52 7.48
CA MET A 27 0.48 -3.17 7.24
C MET A 27 1.99 -3.20 7.09
N ARG A 28 2.69 -3.88 8.02
CA ARG A 28 4.16 -3.91 8.05
C ARG A 28 4.74 -4.55 6.79
N GLU A 29 4.17 -5.69 6.38
CA GLU A 29 4.59 -6.41 5.18
C GLU A 29 4.35 -5.54 3.93
N SER A 30 3.13 -5.02 3.78
CA SER A 30 2.75 -4.22 2.61
C SER A 30 3.61 -2.96 2.46
N ILE A 31 3.89 -2.25 3.55
CA ILE A 31 4.77 -1.07 3.54
C ILE A 31 6.20 -1.45 3.15
N THR A 32 6.72 -2.57 3.66
CA THR A 32 8.08 -3.04 3.34
C THR A 32 8.17 -3.39 1.84
N GLU A 33 7.17 -4.09 1.30
CA GLU A 33 7.10 -4.40 -0.14
C GLU A 33 6.99 -3.12 -0.98
N LEU A 34 6.13 -2.17 -0.59
CA LEU A 34 5.95 -0.92 -1.31
C LEU A 34 7.21 -0.04 -1.30
N LEU A 35 7.93 0.02 -0.19
CA LEU A 35 9.22 0.74 -0.11
C LEU A 35 10.28 0.08 -1.01
N ALA A 36 10.32 -1.25 -1.07
CA ALA A 36 11.22 -1.99 -1.95
C ALA A 36 10.90 -1.76 -3.43
N ILE A 37 9.63 -1.68 -3.81
CA ILE A 37 9.17 -1.48 -5.20
C ILE A 37 9.34 -0.03 -5.66
N THR A 38 8.92 0.92 -4.83
CA THR A 38 8.87 2.34 -5.22
C THR A 38 10.20 3.05 -4.97
N GLY A 39 11.06 2.53 -4.10
CA GLY A 39 12.28 3.20 -3.65
C GLY A 39 12.02 4.58 -3.07
N ALA A 40 10.77 4.86 -2.69
CA ALA A 40 10.31 6.20 -2.41
C ALA A 40 10.75 6.65 -1.01
N THR A 41 11.40 7.81 -0.95
CA THR A 41 11.69 8.55 0.28
C THR A 41 10.44 9.26 0.83
N ILE A 42 9.26 8.64 0.68
CA ILE A 42 8.01 9.19 1.22
C ILE A 42 7.89 8.82 2.70
N ALA A 43 7.27 9.70 3.48
CA ALA A 43 6.96 9.41 4.86
C ALA A 43 6.12 8.14 4.95
N VAL A 44 6.52 7.22 5.85
CA VAL A 44 5.82 5.96 6.07
C VAL A 44 4.36 6.20 6.43
N GLU A 45 4.07 7.25 7.20
CA GLU A 45 2.69 7.66 7.55
C GLU A 45 1.84 7.94 6.31
N THR A 46 2.37 8.64 5.30
CA THR A 46 1.64 8.90 4.06
C THR A 46 1.41 7.61 3.27
N LEU A 47 2.39 6.70 3.25
CA LEU A 47 2.26 5.41 2.59
C LEU A 47 1.21 4.52 3.27
N GLN A 48 1.15 4.57 4.60
CA GLN A 48 0.15 3.89 5.43
C GLN A 48 -1.27 4.42 5.16
N ASP A 49 -1.45 5.74 5.17
CA ASP A 49 -2.73 6.39 4.92
C ASP A 49 -3.27 6.02 3.54
N MET A 50 -2.42 6.08 2.51
CA MET A 50 -2.78 5.69 1.14
C MET A 50 -3.11 4.21 1.00
N LEU A 51 -2.36 3.33 1.67
CA LEU A 51 -2.62 1.89 1.65
C LEU A 51 -3.98 1.57 2.30
N LEU A 52 -4.28 2.19 3.44
CA LEU A 52 -5.57 2.10 4.13
C LEU A 52 -6.72 2.55 3.23
N GLU A 53 -6.63 3.76 2.66
CA GLU A 53 -7.63 4.32 1.76
C GLU A 53 -7.91 3.37 0.58
N MET A 54 -6.85 2.87 -0.07
CA MET A 54 -6.97 2.02 -1.25
C MET A 54 -7.42 0.58 -0.94
N ALA A 55 -7.11 0.06 0.25
CA ALA A 55 -7.58 -1.24 0.72
C ALA A 55 -9.06 -1.19 1.12
N GLU A 56 -9.47 -0.13 1.83
CA GLU A 56 -10.87 0.10 2.23
C GLU A 56 -11.78 0.21 1.01
N MET A 57 -11.37 0.97 -0.02
CA MET A 57 -12.11 1.06 -1.29
C MET A 57 -12.28 -0.31 -2.01
N ARG A 58 -11.44 -1.30 -1.68
CA ARG A 58 -11.50 -2.66 -2.22
C ARG A 58 -12.19 -3.65 -1.27
N GLY A 59 -12.65 -3.20 -0.10
CA GLY A 59 -13.25 -4.06 0.93
C GLY A 59 -12.23 -4.97 1.62
N MET A 60 -10.94 -4.63 1.58
CA MET A 60 -9.87 -5.37 2.24
C MET A 60 -9.52 -4.73 3.58
N MET A 61 -9.25 -5.56 4.59
CA MET A 61 -8.85 -5.08 5.90
C MET A 61 -7.31 -5.03 6.01
N VAL A 62 -6.77 -3.95 6.55
CA VAL A 62 -5.34 -3.84 6.83
C VAL A 62 -5.10 -4.11 8.32
N ALA A 63 -4.36 -5.17 8.64
CA ALA A 63 -3.96 -5.47 10.00
C ALA A 63 -2.82 -4.55 10.42
N LEU A 64 -3.05 -3.78 11.49
CA LEU A 64 -2.04 -2.98 12.16
C LEU A 64 -1.20 -3.88 13.06
N ASP A 65 -0.23 -4.59 12.47
CA ASP A 65 0.79 -5.34 13.23
C ASP A 65 1.68 -4.36 14.02
N VAL A 66 1.49 -4.33 15.35
CA VAL A 66 2.27 -3.50 16.30
C VAL A 66 3.70 -4.03 16.45
#